data_AF-A0AAX6BSK2-F1
#
_entry.id   AF-A0AAX6BSK2-F1
#
_cell.length_a   1.000
_cell.length_b   1.000
_cell.length_c   1.000
_cell.angle_alpha   90.00
_cell.angle_beta   90.00
_cell.angle_gamma   90.00
#
_symmetry.space_group_name_H-M   'P 1'
#
loop_
_entity.id
_entity.type
_entity.pdbx_description
1 polymer ?
#
loop_
_entity_poly.entity_id
_entity_poly.type
_entity_poly.pdbx_seq_one_letter_code
_entity_poly.pdbx_strand_id
1 'polypeptide(L)'
;MPHKITLTGSATGPLREYDRYVAFDMREKGSPSAPKGLKKSTFISYTVFVAKKAFNKTGLTKKSIMHEKILIQGEPTLDIPIDECPGEVGVICFQITVLPNKNDKEKNQPEEKKEPKQEASAPSETQKNTEPTKQEEAQAPVSQPVAKEGKKAETVQSEVKGKSVQEKKAEPKKTQMPNQPKGTQDLVSFDDIIVPEAFLNTRPNPEKTQKVIDFVKRTGRLDEPLTIEKGSNILKDGYRRYVVAKTVKMDKVPVTYEYQKQTK
;
A
#
# COMPACT_ATOMS: atom_id res chain seq x y z
N MET A 1 13.85 -21.75 16.82
CA MET A 1 13.85 -22.04 15.36
C MET A 1 13.26 -20.85 14.62
N PRO A 2 13.74 -20.51 13.40
CA PRO A 2 13.11 -19.48 12.58
C PRO A 2 11.70 -19.92 12.15
N HIS A 3 10.74 -18.99 12.16
CA HIS A 3 9.39 -19.26 11.68
C HIS A 3 9.40 -19.30 10.15
N LYS A 4 8.93 -20.39 9.54
CA LYS A 4 8.90 -20.53 8.07
C LYS A 4 7.47 -20.51 7.56
N ILE A 5 7.22 -19.71 6.54
CA ILE A 5 5.96 -19.68 5.78
C ILE A 5 6.22 -20.10 4.34
N THR A 6 5.29 -20.85 3.76
CA THR A 6 5.24 -21.15 2.32
C THR A 6 3.97 -20.53 1.78
N LEU A 7 4.09 -19.70 0.73
CA LEU A 7 2.98 -19.05 0.04
C LEU A 7 2.93 -19.52 -1.42
N THR A 8 1.73 -19.66 -1.98
CA THR A 8 1.48 -20.15 -3.33
C THR A 8 0.34 -19.37 -4.01
N GLY A 9 0.69 -18.43 -4.90
CA GLY A 9 -0.29 -17.56 -5.56
C GLY A 9 0.26 -16.91 -6.84
N SER A 10 -0.27 -15.75 -7.21
CA SER A 10 0.34 -14.81 -8.16
C SER A 10 0.40 -13.42 -7.53
N ALA A 11 1.16 -12.49 -8.12
CA ALA A 11 1.20 -11.12 -7.60
C ALA A 11 -0.12 -10.38 -7.89
N THR A 12 -0.70 -9.78 -6.86
CA THR A 12 -1.90 -8.94 -6.93
C THR A 12 -1.58 -7.45 -7.09
N GLY A 13 -0.36 -7.03 -6.75
CA GLY A 13 0.11 -5.64 -6.85
C GLY A 13 1.23 -5.45 -7.88
N PRO A 14 1.56 -4.20 -8.24
CA PRO A 14 2.70 -3.91 -9.11
C PRO A 14 4.03 -4.21 -8.39
N LEU A 15 5.00 -4.74 -9.14
CA LEU A 15 6.37 -4.91 -8.65
C LEU A 15 6.97 -3.55 -8.23
N ARG A 16 7.39 -3.43 -6.97
CA ARG A 16 8.18 -2.33 -6.42
C ARG A 16 9.65 -2.73 -6.43
N GLU A 17 10.52 -1.85 -6.90
CA GLU A 17 11.95 -2.12 -7.05
C GLU A 17 12.72 -1.13 -6.18
N TYR A 18 13.45 -1.66 -5.20
CA TYR A 18 14.32 -0.89 -4.30
C TYR A 18 15.77 -1.10 -4.73
N ASP A 19 16.76 -0.56 -4.02
CA ASP A 19 18.17 -0.75 -4.40
C ASP A 19 18.60 -2.24 -4.36
N ARG A 20 18.37 -2.90 -3.21
CA ARG A 20 18.90 -4.26 -2.93
C ARG A 20 17.90 -5.40 -3.14
N TYR A 21 16.60 -5.09 -3.09
CA TYR A 21 15.48 -6.05 -3.19
C TYR A 21 14.39 -5.54 -4.13
N VAL A 22 13.47 -6.44 -4.47
CA VAL A 22 12.17 -6.10 -5.03
C VAL A 22 11.10 -6.50 -4.00
N ALA A 23 9.96 -5.81 -4.01
CA ALA A 23 8.80 -6.19 -3.22
C ALA A 23 7.56 -6.25 -4.11
N PHE A 24 6.66 -7.19 -3.84
CA PHE A 24 5.36 -7.28 -4.49
C PHE A 24 4.33 -7.87 -3.55
N ASP A 25 3.08 -7.49 -3.75
CA ASP A 25 1.98 -7.96 -2.91
C ASP A 25 1.31 -9.16 -3.58
N MET A 26 1.03 -10.18 -2.79
CA MET A 26 0.21 -11.33 -3.18
C MET A 26 -0.90 -11.56 -2.18
N ARG A 27 -1.89 -12.36 -2.56
CA ARG A 27 -3.03 -12.70 -1.72
C ARG A 27 -3.21 -14.20 -1.66
N GLU A 28 -3.11 -14.75 -0.46
CA GLU A 28 -3.43 -16.15 -0.21
C GLU A 28 -4.76 -16.26 0.53
N LYS A 29 -5.35 -17.46 0.49
CA LYS A 29 -6.53 -17.82 1.24
C LYS A 29 -6.25 -19.12 1.96
N GLY A 30 -6.56 -19.21 3.25
CA GLY A 30 -6.47 -20.48 3.96
C GLY A 30 -7.41 -21.54 3.37
N SER A 31 -7.15 -22.80 3.72
CA SER A 31 -7.78 -23.97 3.11
C SER A 31 -9.30 -23.81 2.93
N PRO A 32 -9.88 -24.14 1.75
CA PRO A 32 -11.33 -24.15 1.56
C PRO A 32 -12.00 -25.17 2.48
N SER A 33 -11.28 -26.22 2.87
CA SER A 33 -11.70 -27.29 3.78
C SER A 33 -11.40 -26.96 5.24
N ALA A 34 -11.82 -25.77 5.70
CA ALA A 34 -11.73 -25.41 7.11
C ALA A 34 -12.59 -26.37 7.97
N PRO A 35 -12.10 -26.83 9.16
CA PRO A 35 -12.87 -27.73 10.02
C PRO A 35 -14.26 -27.20 10.39
N LYS A 36 -15.24 -28.11 10.48
CA LYS A 36 -16.63 -27.77 10.85
C LYS A 36 -16.65 -27.07 12.21
N GLY A 37 -17.38 -25.96 12.30
CA GLY A 37 -17.49 -25.13 13.50
C GLY A 37 -16.48 -23.98 13.60
N LEU A 38 -15.40 -23.97 12.81
CA LEU A 38 -14.46 -22.85 12.78
C LEU A 38 -14.88 -21.76 11.78
N LYS A 39 -14.42 -20.52 12.02
CA LYS A 39 -14.59 -19.42 11.06
C LYS A 39 -13.87 -19.76 9.75
N LYS A 40 -14.55 -19.57 8.62
CA LYS A 40 -13.95 -19.73 7.29
C LYS A 40 -12.81 -18.74 7.12
N SER A 41 -11.67 -19.21 6.61
CA SER A 41 -10.52 -18.35 6.33
C SER A 41 -10.88 -17.30 5.27
N THR A 42 -10.65 -16.03 5.62
CA THR A 42 -10.63 -14.91 4.69
C THR A 42 -9.37 -14.97 3.82
N PHE A 43 -9.28 -14.05 2.86
CA PHE A 43 -7.99 -13.76 2.25
C PHE A 43 -7.07 -13.08 3.27
N ILE A 44 -5.77 -13.35 3.19
CA ILE A 44 -4.70 -12.61 3.86
C ILE A 44 -3.81 -12.02 2.76
N SER A 45 -3.53 -10.73 2.86
CA SER A 45 -2.68 -9.99 1.91
C SER A 45 -1.25 -9.98 2.44
N TYR A 46 -0.28 -10.44 1.65
CA TYR A 46 1.13 -10.50 2.04
C TYR A 46 1.96 -9.59 1.15
N THR A 47 2.92 -8.85 1.72
CA THR A 47 3.99 -8.21 0.94
C THR A 47 5.24 -9.07 1.02
N VAL A 48 5.72 -9.55 -0.13
CA VAL A 48 6.89 -10.42 -0.21
C VAL A 48 8.10 -9.61 -0.67
N PHE A 49 9.20 -9.70 0.09
CA PHE A 49 10.48 -9.06 -0.15
C PHE A 49 11.47 -10.09 -0.69
N VAL A 50 11.96 -9.90 -1.92
CA VAL A 50 12.86 -10.83 -2.62
C VAL A 50 14.16 -10.12 -2.98
N ALA A 51 15.32 -10.69 -2.64
CA ALA A 51 16.60 -10.14 -3.06
C ALA A 51 16.70 -10.12 -4.61
N LYS A 52 17.18 -9.01 -5.21
CA LYS A 52 17.26 -8.87 -6.68
C LYS A 52 17.99 -10.04 -7.37
N LYS A 53 19.06 -10.56 -6.75
CA LYS A 53 19.83 -11.71 -7.25
C LYS A 53 19.06 -13.04 -7.28
N ALA A 54 18.00 -13.17 -6.48
CA ALA A 54 17.09 -14.31 -6.51
C ALA A 54 15.94 -14.08 -7.50
N PHE A 55 15.36 -12.87 -7.50
CA PHE A 55 14.29 -12.50 -8.44
C PHE A 55 14.74 -12.60 -9.90
N ASN A 56 15.90 -12.04 -10.25
CA ASN A 56 16.39 -12.05 -11.63
C ASN A 56 16.72 -13.48 -12.16
N LYS A 57 16.83 -14.49 -11.28
CA LYS A 57 17.06 -15.89 -11.69
C LYS A 57 15.79 -16.62 -12.13
N THR A 58 14.61 -16.12 -11.80
CA THR A 58 13.34 -16.78 -12.18
C THR A 58 12.85 -16.37 -13.57
N GLY A 59 13.44 -15.32 -14.16
CA GLY A 59 12.95 -14.72 -15.41
C GLY A 59 11.68 -13.87 -15.25
N LEU A 60 11.13 -13.76 -14.02
CA LEU A 60 9.90 -13.01 -13.75
C LEU A 60 10.05 -11.54 -14.14
N THR A 61 9.06 -11.04 -14.89
CA THR A 61 8.96 -9.62 -15.24
C THR A 61 7.81 -8.97 -14.47
N LYS A 62 7.85 -7.63 -14.37
CA LYS A 62 6.77 -6.81 -13.79
C LYS A 62 5.38 -7.03 -14.41
N LYS A 63 5.31 -7.62 -15.62
CA LYS A 63 4.06 -8.03 -16.26
C LYS A 63 3.74 -9.50 -15.99
N SER A 64 4.71 -10.40 -16.17
CA SER A 64 4.43 -11.84 -16.12
C SER A 64 4.15 -12.36 -14.70
N ILE A 65 4.72 -11.74 -13.66
CA ILE A 65 4.47 -12.06 -12.24
C ILE A 65 3.00 -11.98 -11.79
N MET A 66 2.16 -11.22 -12.50
CA MET A 66 0.72 -11.12 -12.22
C MET A 66 -0.08 -12.31 -12.80
N HIS A 67 0.47 -12.98 -13.82
CA HIS A 67 -0.16 -14.08 -14.54
C HIS A 67 0.44 -15.44 -14.17
N GLU A 68 1.76 -15.50 -13.97
CA GLU A 68 2.48 -16.68 -13.51
C GLU A 68 2.11 -17.04 -12.06
N LYS A 69 2.02 -18.35 -11.80
CA LYS A 69 1.87 -18.87 -10.45
C LYS A 69 3.26 -19.05 -9.84
N ILE A 70 3.45 -18.55 -8.62
CA ILE A 70 4.74 -18.55 -7.92
C ILE A 70 4.59 -19.22 -6.55
N LEU A 71 5.57 -20.06 -6.24
CA LEU A 71 5.80 -20.67 -4.93
C LEU A 71 6.90 -19.87 -4.22
N ILE A 72 6.65 -19.49 -2.98
CA ILE A 72 7.55 -18.65 -2.19
C ILE A 72 7.75 -19.29 -0.83
N GLN A 73 8.99 -19.42 -0.40
CA GLN A 73 9.37 -19.89 0.93
C GLN A 73 10.23 -18.82 1.62
N GLY A 74 9.89 -18.50 2.86
CA GLY A 74 10.44 -17.37 3.58
C GLY A 74 10.11 -17.37 5.07
N GLU A 75 10.41 -16.27 5.74
CA GLU A 75 10.01 -15.99 7.12
C GLU A 75 9.04 -14.80 7.18
N PRO A 76 8.00 -14.84 8.02
CA PRO A 76 7.13 -13.69 8.25
C PRO A 76 7.82 -12.65 9.15
N THR A 77 7.63 -11.37 8.86
CA THR A 77 8.11 -10.23 9.65
C THR A 77 7.00 -9.18 9.78
N LEU A 78 7.00 -8.49 10.93
CA LEU A 78 6.08 -7.39 11.25
C LEU A 78 6.84 -6.08 11.56
N ASP A 79 8.16 -6.10 11.42
CA ASP A 79 9.08 -5.02 11.81
C ASP A 79 9.34 -4.03 10.67
N ILE A 80 8.89 -4.37 9.46
CA ILE A 80 8.96 -3.54 8.26
C ILE A 80 7.88 -2.44 8.35
N PRO A 81 8.19 -1.17 8.07
CA PRO A 81 7.20 -0.08 8.13
C PRO A 81 6.03 -0.29 7.17
N ILE A 82 4.84 0.13 7.62
CA ILE A 82 3.55 -0.03 6.89
C ILE A 82 3.59 0.61 5.49
N ASP A 83 4.44 1.62 5.29
CA ASP A 83 4.61 2.29 4.00
C ASP A 83 5.38 1.43 2.96
N GLU A 84 6.17 0.45 3.41
CA GLU A 84 6.82 -0.56 2.55
C GLU A 84 6.05 -1.88 2.49
N CYS A 85 5.35 -2.23 3.59
CA CYS A 85 4.49 -3.40 3.73
C CYS A 85 2.99 -3.01 3.75
N PRO A 86 2.35 -2.76 2.58
CA PRO A 86 0.91 -2.56 2.48
C PRO A 86 0.09 -3.84 2.64
N GLY A 87 0.72 -5.02 2.65
CA GLY A 87 0.12 -6.28 3.09
C GLY A 87 -0.05 -6.33 4.62
N GLU A 88 -0.94 -7.22 5.07
CA GLU A 88 -1.21 -7.50 6.49
C GLU A 88 -0.01 -8.16 7.18
N VAL A 89 0.84 -8.87 6.42
CA VAL A 89 2.06 -9.56 6.90
C VAL A 89 3.17 -9.40 5.87
N GLY A 90 4.37 -8.99 6.32
CA GLY A 90 5.57 -8.98 5.50
C GLY A 90 6.22 -10.37 5.45
N VAL A 91 6.82 -10.76 4.32
CA VAL A 91 7.53 -12.04 4.18
C VAL A 91 8.87 -11.84 3.49
N ILE A 92 9.96 -12.18 4.19
CA ILE A 92 11.32 -12.18 3.62
C ILE A 92 11.52 -13.51 2.90
N CYS A 93 11.68 -13.47 1.57
CA CYS A 93 11.79 -14.65 0.73
C CYS A 93 13.23 -15.18 0.67
N PHE A 94 13.39 -16.45 1.03
CA PHE A 94 14.65 -17.20 0.85
C PHE A 94 14.67 -17.94 -0.49
N GLN A 95 13.54 -18.49 -0.92
CA GLN A 95 13.41 -19.22 -2.18
C GLN A 95 12.10 -18.82 -2.89
N ILE A 96 12.22 -18.55 -4.20
CA ILE A 96 11.12 -18.28 -5.11
C ILE A 96 11.24 -19.21 -6.32
N THR A 97 10.13 -19.87 -6.68
CA THR A 97 10.05 -20.81 -7.79
C THR A 97 8.81 -20.48 -8.63
N VAL A 98 8.97 -20.37 -9.95
CA VAL A 98 7.83 -20.30 -10.87
C VAL A 98 7.20 -21.70 -11.00
N LEU A 99 5.89 -21.79 -10.80
CA LEU A 99 5.10 -22.99 -11.06
C LEU A 99 4.47 -22.86 -12.45
N PRO A 100 4.64 -23.86 -13.34
CA PRO A 100 4.06 -23.81 -14.68
C PRO A 100 2.53 -23.79 -14.59
N ASN A 101 1.91 -22.79 -15.21
CA ASN A 101 0.45 -22.72 -15.35
C ASN A 101 -0.06 -23.71 -16.40
N LYS A 102 -1.25 -24.27 -16.18
CA LYS A 102 -1.86 -25.25 -17.10
C LYS A 102 -2.42 -24.66 -18.40
N ASN A 103 -2.23 -23.36 -18.65
CA ASN A 103 -2.82 -22.66 -19.79
C ASN A 103 -1.93 -22.68 -21.05
N ASP A 104 -0.63 -22.94 -20.93
CA ASP A 104 0.30 -23.06 -22.07
C ASP A 104 0.24 -24.47 -22.70
N LYS A 105 -0.97 -24.90 -23.08
CA LYS A 105 -1.23 -26.18 -23.77
C LYS A 105 -2.30 -26.08 -24.86
N GLU A 106 -2.23 -25.04 -25.70
CA GLU A 106 -3.04 -24.98 -26.93
C GLU A 106 -2.24 -24.62 -28.19
N LYS A 107 -1.18 -25.41 -28.46
CA LYS A 107 -0.66 -25.62 -29.82
C LYS A 107 0.21 -26.88 -29.97
N ASN A 108 -0.41 -28.04 -29.73
CA ASN A 108 -0.26 -29.27 -30.52
C ASN A 108 -1.05 -30.41 -29.85
N GLN A 109 -1.98 -31.01 -30.59
CA GLN A 109 -2.44 -32.38 -30.35
C GLN A 109 -1.43 -33.35 -31.03
N PRO A 110 -1.40 -34.64 -30.70
CA PRO A 110 -2.48 -35.56 -31.11
C PRO A 110 -3.26 -36.20 -29.96
N GLU A 111 -4.35 -36.88 -30.35
CA GLU A 111 -5.16 -37.81 -29.56
C GLU A 111 -4.36 -39.12 -29.30
N GLU A 112 -4.72 -40.06 -28.41
CA GLU A 112 -5.94 -40.24 -27.59
C GLU A 112 -5.53 -40.39 -26.08
N LYS A 113 -5.95 -41.32 -25.18
CA LYS A 113 -6.94 -42.42 -25.17
C LYS A 113 -7.44 -42.73 -23.73
N LYS A 114 -8.77 -42.82 -23.59
CA LYS A 114 -9.61 -43.52 -22.59
C LYS A 114 -9.21 -43.60 -21.10
N GLU A 115 -10.12 -43.06 -20.27
CA GLU A 115 -10.46 -43.42 -18.88
C GLU A 115 -10.86 -44.93 -18.72
N PRO A 116 -10.99 -45.53 -17.49
CA PRO A 116 -11.67 -44.92 -16.32
C PRO A 116 -11.15 -45.19 -14.89
N LYS A 117 -11.64 -44.32 -13.99
CA LYS A 117 -11.90 -44.43 -12.53
C LYS A 117 -11.61 -45.76 -11.80
N GLN A 118 -11.11 -45.61 -10.56
CA GLN A 118 -11.84 -46.13 -9.38
C GLN A 118 -11.52 -45.35 -8.09
N GLU A 119 -12.35 -45.52 -7.05
CA GLU A 119 -12.24 -44.89 -5.73
C GLU A 119 -11.47 -45.77 -4.73
N ALA A 120 -10.90 -45.16 -3.68
CA ALA A 120 -11.14 -45.50 -2.26
C ALA A 120 -9.95 -45.25 -1.32
N SER A 121 -10.29 -44.87 -0.07
CA SER A 121 -9.61 -45.16 1.20
C SER A 121 -8.10 -44.87 1.40
N ALA A 122 -7.83 -43.96 2.35
CA ALA A 122 -6.66 -44.08 3.23
C ALA A 122 -6.88 -45.18 4.29
N PRO A 123 -5.86 -45.57 5.07
CA PRO A 123 -5.73 -44.93 6.39
C PRO A 123 -4.30 -44.64 6.86
N SER A 124 -4.24 -44.02 8.04
CA SER A 124 -3.11 -43.59 8.88
C SER A 124 -2.00 -44.62 9.14
N GLU A 125 -0.78 -44.13 9.43
CA GLU A 125 -0.15 -44.10 10.78
C GLU A 125 1.11 -43.17 10.73
N THR A 126 1.38 -42.22 11.64
CA THR A 126 1.70 -42.24 13.10
C THR A 126 3.18 -42.59 13.40
N GLN A 127 3.77 -41.94 14.43
CA GLN A 127 5.12 -42.19 15.02
C GLN A 127 6.33 -41.55 14.29
N LYS A 128 7.41 -41.07 14.96
CA LYS A 128 7.66 -40.87 16.41
C LYS A 128 8.78 -39.84 16.71
N ASN A 129 8.67 -39.21 17.88
CA ASN A 129 9.54 -38.22 18.53
C ASN A 129 11.03 -38.63 18.68
N THR A 130 11.98 -37.68 18.51
CA THR A 130 13.30 -37.72 19.21
C THR A 130 13.99 -36.34 19.32
N GLU A 131 14.15 -35.87 20.56
CA GLU A 131 15.19 -34.95 21.07
C GLU A 131 15.81 -35.67 22.31
N PRO A 132 16.84 -35.17 23.04
CA PRO A 132 17.59 -33.92 22.92
C PRO A 132 19.12 -34.10 22.92
N THR A 133 19.90 -33.00 22.93
CA THR A 133 21.17 -32.84 23.69
C THR A 133 21.50 -31.35 23.85
N LYS A 134 22.19 -30.98 24.94
CA LYS A 134 22.32 -29.60 25.46
C LYS A 134 23.80 -29.20 25.65
N GLN A 135 24.18 -28.02 25.13
CA GLN A 135 25.24 -27.09 25.61
C GLN A 135 25.18 -25.85 24.67
N GLU A 136 25.01 -24.58 25.07
CA GLU A 136 25.39 -23.78 26.26
C GLU A 136 26.77 -23.09 26.12
N GLU A 137 26.87 -21.87 26.70
CA GLU A 137 28.02 -20.94 26.74
C GLU A 137 28.27 -20.04 25.51
N ALA A 138 28.70 -18.76 25.61
CA ALA A 138 28.20 -17.63 26.44
C ALA A 138 28.76 -16.26 25.91
N GLN A 139 28.28 -15.17 26.54
CA GLN A 139 28.89 -13.83 26.62
C GLN A 139 28.77 -12.86 25.42
N ALA A 140 28.83 -11.57 25.76
CA ALA A 140 28.79 -10.36 24.92
C ALA A 140 29.87 -9.39 25.52
N PRO A 141 29.80 -8.04 25.51
CA PRO A 141 29.08 -7.06 24.66
C PRO A 141 30.05 -5.95 24.11
N VAL A 142 29.58 -4.69 24.07
CA VAL A 142 30.31 -3.39 23.91
C VAL A 142 30.82 -3.01 22.50
N SER A 143 30.24 -1.94 21.92
CA SER A 143 30.93 -0.64 21.65
C SER A 143 30.13 0.29 20.72
N GLN A 144 29.60 1.39 21.28
CA GLN A 144 29.53 2.67 20.56
C GLN A 144 30.79 3.48 20.91
N PRO A 145 31.13 4.51 20.10
CA PRO A 145 31.16 5.83 20.75
C PRO A 145 30.68 7.02 19.89
N VAL A 146 29.86 7.85 20.53
CA VAL A 146 29.95 9.33 20.61
C VAL A 146 29.80 10.19 19.33
N ALA A 147 28.91 11.17 19.45
CA ALA A 147 28.58 12.21 18.47
C ALA A 147 29.61 13.35 18.33
N LYS A 148 29.37 14.25 17.36
CA LYS A 148 29.66 15.70 17.53
C LYS A 148 28.72 16.57 16.69
N GLU A 149 28.43 17.77 17.20
CA GLU A 149 27.59 18.80 16.56
C GLU A 149 28.31 19.61 15.47
N GLY A 150 27.53 20.30 14.63
CA GLY A 150 27.99 21.36 13.74
C GLY A 150 26.85 22.23 13.20
N LYS A 151 26.64 23.43 13.77
CA LYS A 151 25.62 24.41 13.33
C LYS A 151 26.21 25.55 12.48
N LYS A 152 25.65 25.78 11.29
CA LYS A 152 25.35 27.10 10.66
C LYS A 152 24.58 26.84 9.35
N ALA A 153 23.55 27.56 8.89
CA ALA A 153 22.93 28.86 9.23
C ALA A 153 23.50 30.12 8.54
N GLU A 154 23.09 30.32 7.28
CA GLU A 154 22.78 31.57 6.54
C GLU A 154 22.03 31.09 5.25
N THR A 155 20.90 31.63 4.76
CA THR A 155 20.51 33.02 4.39
C THR A 155 21.34 33.50 3.18
N VAL A 156 20.74 33.81 2.02
CA VAL A 156 20.18 35.13 1.64
C VAL A 156 19.19 35.01 0.44
N GLN A 157 18.34 36.02 0.24
CA GLN A 157 17.31 36.13 -0.81
C GLN A 157 17.74 37.02 -2.00
N SER A 158 17.09 36.87 -3.16
CA SER A 158 16.87 37.89 -4.22
C SER A 158 15.81 37.31 -5.19
N GLU A 159 14.60 37.86 -5.30
CA GLU A 159 14.19 39.04 -6.10
C GLU A 159 14.39 38.92 -7.64
N VAL A 160 13.54 39.46 -8.53
CA VAL A 160 12.07 39.65 -8.62
C VAL A 160 11.77 40.31 -9.99
N LYS A 161 10.84 39.76 -10.80
CA LYS A 161 10.14 40.43 -11.94
C LYS A 161 9.21 39.44 -12.67
N GLY A 162 8.01 39.79 -13.14
CA GLY A 162 7.21 41.00 -12.86
C GLY A 162 6.30 41.42 -14.02
N LYS A 163 4.97 41.31 -13.83
CA LYS A 163 3.87 41.76 -14.74
C LYS A 163 3.69 40.90 -16.01
N SER A 164 2.52 40.84 -16.67
CA SER A 164 1.26 41.58 -16.48
C SER A 164 -0.01 40.72 -16.73
N VAL A 165 -1.17 41.27 -16.36
CA VAL A 165 -2.51 40.69 -16.49
C VAL A 165 -3.10 40.91 -17.90
N GLN A 166 -3.95 39.99 -18.38
CA GLN A 166 -5.10 40.37 -19.20
C GLN A 166 -6.29 39.41 -19.04
N GLU A 167 -7.43 39.95 -18.60
CA GLU A 167 -8.71 39.23 -18.58
C GLU A 167 -9.33 39.20 -19.99
N LYS A 168 -9.90 38.05 -20.39
CA LYS A 168 -10.93 38.02 -21.45
C LYS A 168 -12.02 36.99 -21.15
N LYS A 169 -13.11 37.53 -20.62
CA LYS A 169 -14.47 36.98 -20.48
C LYS A 169 -14.81 35.82 -21.44
N ALA A 170 -15.04 34.64 -20.86
CA ALA A 170 -15.70 33.50 -21.50
C ALA A 170 -16.57 32.73 -20.46
N GLU A 171 -17.62 32.07 -20.91
CA GLU A 171 -18.63 31.44 -20.05
C GLU A 171 -18.17 30.11 -19.42
N PRO A 172 -18.73 29.70 -18.25
CA PRO A 172 -18.14 28.66 -17.40
C PRO A 172 -18.35 27.24 -17.93
N LYS A 173 -17.55 26.84 -18.93
CA LYS A 173 -17.38 25.43 -19.29
C LYS A 173 -16.77 24.67 -18.11
N LYS A 174 -17.49 23.67 -17.61
CA LYS A 174 -17.04 22.76 -16.54
C LYS A 174 -15.92 21.84 -17.04
N THR A 175 -14.71 22.36 -17.12
CA THR A 175 -13.49 21.57 -17.37
C THR A 175 -13.25 20.66 -16.17
N GLN A 176 -13.80 19.45 -16.21
CA GLN A 176 -13.56 18.44 -15.18
C GLN A 176 -12.07 18.08 -15.21
N MET A 177 -11.32 18.52 -14.20
CA MET A 177 -9.94 18.10 -14.01
C MET A 177 -9.90 16.57 -13.91
N PRO A 178 -9.18 15.85 -14.78
CA PRO A 178 -9.15 14.39 -14.74
C PRO A 178 -8.65 13.91 -13.38
N ASN A 179 -9.27 12.83 -12.89
CA ASN A 179 -8.99 12.18 -11.60
C ASN A 179 -9.37 12.94 -10.31
N GLN A 180 -9.88 14.18 -10.36
CA GLN A 180 -10.34 14.91 -9.17
C GLN A 180 -11.76 14.52 -8.72
N PRO A 181 -12.11 14.67 -7.42
CA PRO A 181 -13.45 14.33 -6.93
C PRO A 181 -14.54 15.26 -7.51
N LYS A 182 -15.76 14.75 -7.62
CA LYS A 182 -16.90 15.50 -8.18
C LYS A 182 -17.17 16.76 -7.34
N GLY A 183 -17.38 17.89 -8.02
CA GLY A 183 -17.61 19.19 -7.37
C GLY A 183 -16.35 20.00 -7.09
N THR A 184 -15.15 19.48 -7.38
CA THR A 184 -13.91 20.27 -7.33
C THR A 184 -14.02 21.47 -8.26
N GLN A 185 -13.82 22.68 -7.74
CA GLN A 185 -13.77 23.93 -8.49
C GLN A 185 -12.33 24.35 -8.80
N ASP A 186 -11.39 24.12 -7.88
CA ASP A 186 -9.96 24.44 -8.02
C ASP A 186 -9.06 23.50 -7.19
N LEU A 187 -7.74 23.63 -7.30
CA LEU A 187 -6.72 22.82 -6.62
C LEU A 187 -5.72 23.71 -5.86
N VAL A 188 -6.06 24.06 -4.62
CA VAL A 188 -5.31 25.00 -3.76
C VAL A 188 -4.21 24.25 -2.99
N SER A 189 -3.10 24.93 -2.67
CA SER A 189 -2.02 24.37 -1.85
C SER A 189 -2.51 24.10 -0.43
N PHE A 190 -2.06 23.02 0.20
CA PHE A 190 -2.54 22.65 1.54
C PHE A 190 -2.25 23.72 2.60
N ASP A 191 -1.05 24.33 2.55
CA ASP A 191 -0.62 25.35 3.51
C ASP A 191 -1.32 26.71 3.32
N ASP A 192 -1.99 26.95 2.18
CA ASP A 192 -2.77 28.17 1.91
C ASP A 192 -4.16 28.15 2.57
N ILE A 193 -4.54 27.05 3.24
CA ILE A 193 -5.87 26.86 3.84
C ILE A 193 -5.86 27.23 5.33
N ILE A 194 -6.60 28.28 5.67
CA ILE A 194 -6.73 28.77 7.04
C ILE A 194 -7.82 27.97 7.75
N VAL A 195 -7.49 27.29 8.86
CA VAL A 195 -8.46 26.51 9.65
C VAL A 195 -8.91 27.29 10.89
N PRO A 196 -10.21 27.61 11.03
CA PRO A 196 -10.76 28.22 12.25
C PRO A 196 -10.52 27.39 13.51
N GLU A 197 -10.28 28.07 14.63
CA GLU A 197 -10.04 27.45 15.95
C GLU A 197 -11.20 26.53 16.41
N ALA A 198 -12.44 26.83 16.02
CA ALA A 198 -13.60 25.99 16.25
C ALA A 198 -13.43 24.56 15.71
N PHE A 199 -12.73 24.39 14.58
CA PHE A 199 -12.38 23.09 14.05
C PHE A 199 -11.19 22.45 14.78
N LEU A 200 -10.17 23.23 15.14
CA LEU A 200 -9.02 22.73 15.90
C LEU A 200 -9.43 22.09 17.24
N ASN A 201 -10.42 22.68 17.91
CA ASN A 201 -11.01 22.16 19.15
C ASN A 201 -11.95 20.94 18.95
N THR A 202 -12.38 20.68 17.72
CA THR A 202 -13.32 19.59 17.40
C THR A 202 -12.58 18.33 16.95
N ARG A 203 -12.62 17.24 17.72
CA ARG A 203 -12.06 15.95 17.29
C ARG A 203 -12.96 15.27 16.24
N PRO A 204 -12.48 14.98 15.01
CA PRO A 204 -13.28 14.26 14.01
C PRO A 204 -13.63 12.83 14.48
N ASN A 205 -14.84 12.36 14.17
CA ASN A 205 -15.26 10.99 14.49
C ASN A 205 -14.28 9.95 13.87
N PRO A 206 -13.73 9.00 14.65
CA PRO A 206 -12.63 8.14 14.20
C PRO A 206 -13.06 7.19 13.08
N GLU A 207 -14.22 6.54 13.17
CA GLU A 207 -14.71 5.61 12.12
C GLU A 207 -14.88 6.29 10.76
N LYS A 208 -15.48 7.49 10.75
CA LYS A 208 -15.65 8.29 9.53
C LYS A 208 -14.31 8.84 9.02
N THR A 209 -13.31 8.99 9.89
CA THR A 209 -11.96 9.44 9.51
C THR A 209 -11.17 8.29 8.89
N GLN A 210 -11.21 7.10 9.49
CA GLN A 210 -10.57 5.91 8.95
C GLN A 210 -11.06 5.58 7.54
N LYS A 211 -12.38 5.67 7.29
CA LYS A 211 -12.95 5.49 5.93
C LYS A 211 -12.37 6.45 4.89
N VAL A 212 -12.01 7.67 5.27
CA VAL A 212 -11.31 8.64 4.39
C VAL A 212 -9.84 8.27 4.25
N ILE A 213 -9.15 7.87 5.33
CA ILE A 213 -7.76 7.38 5.29
C ILE A 213 -7.63 6.18 4.34
N ASP A 214 -8.49 5.18 4.47
CA ASP A 214 -8.49 3.98 3.64
C ASP A 214 -8.79 4.31 2.16
N PHE A 215 -9.69 5.26 1.91
CA PHE A 215 -9.97 5.76 0.57
C PHE A 215 -8.75 6.48 -0.04
N VAL A 216 -8.10 7.37 0.72
CA VAL A 216 -6.91 8.11 0.29
C VAL A 216 -5.75 7.16 0.04
N LYS A 217 -5.45 6.23 0.97
CA LYS A 217 -4.42 5.20 0.80
C LYS A 217 -4.64 4.33 -0.45
N ARG A 218 -5.89 3.99 -0.76
CA ARG A 218 -6.25 3.15 -1.92
C ARG A 218 -6.27 3.89 -3.26
N THR A 219 -6.47 5.22 -3.26
CA THR A 219 -6.74 5.98 -4.51
C THR A 219 -5.80 7.17 -4.76
N GLY A 220 -4.94 7.53 -3.80
CA GLY A 220 -4.04 8.68 -3.88
C GLY A 220 -4.73 10.05 -3.80
N ARG A 221 -6.03 10.11 -3.51
CA ARG A 221 -6.84 11.35 -3.55
C ARG A 221 -7.93 11.37 -2.50
N LEU A 222 -8.43 12.57 -2.18
CA LEU A 222 -9.63 12.74 -1.36
C LEU A 222 -10.89 12.15 -2.04
N ASP A 223 -11.86 11.79 -1.20
CA ASP A 223 -13.20 11.37 -1.56
C ASP A 223 -14.04 12.54 -2.11
N GLU A 224 -13.99 13.68 -1.42
CA GLU A 224 -14.76 14.91 -1.70
C GLU A 224 -13.88 16.17 -1.53
N PRO A 225 -14.11 17.26 -2.32
CA PRO A 225 -13.34 18.50 -2.24
C PRO A 225 -13.62 19.30 -0.95
N LEU A 226 -12.59 19.91 -0.36
CA LEU A 226 -12.72 20.75 0.85
C LEU A 226 -13.54 22.02 0.55
N THR A 227 -14.40 22.45 1.46
CA THR A 227 -15.20 23.67 1.28
C THR A 227 -14.46 24.85 1.92
N ILE A 228 -14.00 25.79 1.09
CA ILE A 228 -13.28 27.00 1.56
C ILE A 228 -14.01 28.29 1.15
N GLU A 229 -13.83 29.33 1.94
CA GLU A 229 -14.34 30.67 1.66
C GLU A 229 -13.57 31.35 0.53
N LYS A 230 -14.29 31.83 -0.48
CA LYS A 230 -13.69 32.43 -1.68
C LYS A 230 -12.99 33.76 -1.36
N GLY A 231 -11.66 33.75 -1.42
CA GLY A 231 -10.81 34.94 -1.26
C GLY A 231 -10.09 35.05 0.09
N SER A 232 -10.52 34.29 1.11
CA SER A 232 -9.83 34.20 2.40
C SER A 232 -9.25 32.80 2.69
N ASN A 233 -9.58 31.81 1.86
CA ASN A 233 -9.20 30.40 2.00
C ASN A 233 -9.56 29.77 3.36
N ILE A 234 -10.49 30.37 4.10
CA ILE A 234 -10.94 29.87 5.40
C ILE A 234 -11.76 28.60 5.20
N LEU A 235 -11.38 27.52 5.89
CA LEU A 235 -12.07 26.24 5.84
C LEU A 235 -13.46 26.33 6.50
N LYS A 236 -14.51 25.99 5.75
CA LYS A 236 -15.93 26.01 6.15
C LYS A 236 -16.50 24.62 6.40
N ASP A 237 -16.14 23.65 5.55
CA ASP A 237 -16.42 22.23 5.76
C ASP A 237 -15.29 21.37 5.17
N GLY A 238 -15.19 20.13 5.64
CA GLY A 238 -14.20 19.15 5.21
C GLY A 238 -13.04 19.01 6.19
N TYR A 239 -13.13 19.53 7.41
CA TYR A 239 -12.04 19.43 8.40
C TYR A 239 -11.53 18.00 8.63
N ARG A 240 -12.42 17.00 8.62
CA ARG A 240 -12.03 15.58 8.62
C ARG A 240 -11.09 15.21 7.46
N ARG A 241 -11.40 15.70 6.26
CA ARG A 241 -10.65 15.47 5.01
C ARG A 241 -9.35 16.30 5.00
N TYR A 242 -9.34 17.50 5.58
CA TYR A 242 -8.14 18.31 5.83
C TYR A 242 -7.17 17.62 6.80
N VAL A 243 -7.64 17.07 7.92
CA VAL A 243 -6.80 16.32 8.87
C VAL A 243 -6.16 15.10 8.21
N VAL A 244 -6.90 14.38 7.34
CA VAL A 244 -6.32 13.28 6.54
C VAL A 244 -5.29 13.80 5.53
N ALA A 245 -5.58 14.86 4.77
CA ALA A 245 -4.64 15.48 3.84
C ALA A 245 -3.33 15.92 4.52
N LYS A 246 -3.42 16.49 5.73
CA LYS A 246 -2.27 16.81 6.58
C LYS A 246 -1.46 15.57 6.97
N THR A 247 -2.16 14.48 7.29
CA THR A 247 -1.56 13.22 7.74
C THR A 247 -0.79 12.53 6.61
N VAL A 248 -1.32 12.58 5.38
CA VAL A 248 -0.67 12.02 4.17
C VAL A 248 0.26 13.01 3.45
N LYS A 249 0.43 14.23 3.96
CA LYS A 249 1.26 15.31 3.38
C LYS A 249 0.94 15.60 1.91
N MET A 250 -0.33 15.85 1.59
CA MET A 250 -0.74 16.29 0.25
C MET A 250 -0.35 17.75 0.01
N ASP A 251 0.50 18.04 -0.98
CA ASP A 251 0.92 19.41 -1.32
C ASP A 251 -0.25 20.28 -1.83
N LYS A 252 -1.16 19.67 -2.58
CA LYS A 252 -2.33 20.33 -3.19
C LYS A 252 -3.59 19.51 -2.97
N VAL A 253 -4.69 20.19 -2.68
CA VAL A 253 -5.97 19.58 -2.33
C VAL A 253 -7.11 20.10 -3.21
N PRO A 254 -8.06 19.24 -3.63
CA PRO A 254 -9.26 19.68 -4.34
C PRO A 254 -10.16 20.48 -3.41
N VAL A 255 -10.59 21.66 -3.88
CA VAL A 255 -11.46 22.57 -3.13
C VAL A 255 -12.73 22.93 -3.91
N THR A 256 -13.76 23.30 -3.17
CA THR A 256 -14.99 23.92 -3.65
C THR A 256 -15.20 25.23 -2.90
N TYR A 257 -15.59 26.28 -3.61
CA TYR A 257 -15.80 27.61 -3.03
C TYR A 257 -17.20 27.77 -2.46
N GLU A 258 -17.27 28.13 -1.19
CA GLU A 258 -18.48 28.72 -0.61
C GLU A 258 -18.52 30.23 -0.89
N TYR A 259 -19.68 30.68 -1.34
CA TYR A 259 -19.95 32.10 -1.59
C TYR A 259 -20.66 32.69 -0.38
N GLN A 260 -19.96 33.55 0.35
CA GLN A 260 -20.60 34.42 1.35
C GLN A 260 -21.75 35.17 0.67
N LYS A 261 -22.98 34.96 1.16
CA LYS A 261 -24.09 35.85 0.81
C LYS A 261 -23.80 37.20 1.45
N GLN A 262 -23.51 38.21 0.63
CA GLN A 262 -23.43 39.59 1.11
C GLN A 262 -24.83 40.03 1.55
N THR A 263 -25.09 39.92 2.86
CA THR A 263 -26.22 40.60 3.48
C THR A 263 -25.98 42.10 3.35
N LYS A 264 -26.85 42.77 2.60
CA LYS A 264 -26.95 44.24 2.57
C LYS A 264 -27.84 44.73 3.71
#